data_AF-A0A1H7F9Z0-F1
#
_entry.id   AF-A0A1H7F9Z0-F1
#
_cell.length_a   1.000
_cell.length_b   1.000
_cell.length_c   1.000
_cell.angle_alpha   90.00
_cell.angle_beta   90.00
_cell.angle_gamma   90.00
#
_symmetry.space_group_name_H-M   'P 1'
#
loop_
_entity.id
_entity.type
_entity.pdbx_description
1 polymer ?
#
loop_
_entity_poly.entity_id
_entity_poly.type
_entity_poly.pdbx_seq_one_letter_code
_entity_poly.pdbx_strand_id
1 'polypeptide(L)'
;MEMLLALIAILGMVAFYCLIAYFLIRLISRKAFKRTLTKYETIEILVWAAMVFFAIVMIKNQSWNMLLPVVLLMVSMINLHRSNRKYREMSKEMNKEGL
;
A
#
# COMPACT_ATOMS: atom_id res chain seq x y z
N MET A 1 14.83 5.83 27.91
CA MET A 1 13.43 5.34 27.89
C MET A 1 12.53 6.26 27.08
N GLU A 2 12.59 7.58 27.27
CA GLU A 2 11.70 8.55 26.61
C GLU A 2 11.76 8.51 25.07
N MET A 3 12.96 8.44 24.47
CA MET A 3 13.09 8.32 23.02
C MET A 3 12.48 7.03 22.44
N LEU A 4 12.51 5.92 23.18
CA LEU A 4 12.01 4.63 22.70
C LEU A 4 10.47 4.60 22.75
N LEU A 5 9.88 5.18 23.78
CA LEU A 5 8.43 5.40 23.87
C LEU A 5 7.94 6.35 22.77
N ALA A 6 8.67 7.44 22.51
CA ALA A 6 8.34 8.36 21.42
C ALA A 6 8.39 7.67 20.05
N LEU A 7 9.38 6.83 19.79
CA LEU A 7 9.52 6.10 18.53
C LEU A 7 8.37 5.09 18.31
N ILE A 8 8.00 4.37 19.37
CA ILE A 8 6.83 3.46 19.35
C ILE A 8 5.53 4.24 19.11
N ALA A 9 5.36 5.41 19.75
CA ALA A 9 4.19 6.24 19.55
C ALA A 9 4.07 6.75 18.10
N ILE A 10 5.18 7.16 17.48
CA ILE A 10 5.21 7.58 16.08
C ILE A 10 4.86 6.41 15.15
N LEU A 11 5.47 5.23 15.35
CA LEU A 11 5.15 4.03 14.59
C LEU A 11 3.66 3.64 14.72
N GLY A 12 3.12 3.71 15.94
CA GLY A 12 1.72 3.45 16.22
C GLY A 12 0.79 4.42 15.50
N MET A 13 1.11 5.71 15.50
CA MET A 13 0.34 6.72 14.75
C MET A 13 0.37 6.46 13.25
N VAL A 14 1.55 6.19 12.68
CA VAL A 14 1.67 5.88 11.24
C VAL A 14 0.84 4.65 10.87
N ALA A 15 0.92 3.58 11.67
CA ALA A 15 0.11 2.37 11.45
C ALA A 15 -1.40 2.67 11.53
N PHE A 16 -1.82 3.49 12.49
CA PHE A 16 -3.22 3.86 12.68
C PHE A 16 -3.75 4.70 11.49
N TYR A 17 -2.99 5.67 11.01
CA TYR A 17 -3.36 6.43 9.81
C TYR A 17 -3.45 5.55 8.56
N CYS A 18 -2.53 4.60 8.40
CA CYS A 18 -2.60 3.62 7.30
C CYS A 18 -3.87 2.76 7.37
N LEU A 19 -4.29 2.33 8.58
CA LEU A 19 -5.53 1.58 8.77
C LEU A 19 -6.77 2.40 8.41
N ILE A 20 -6.81 3.67 8.84
CA ILE A 20 -7.91 4.59 8.50
C ILE A 20 -7.97 4.81 6.99
N ALA A 21 -6.83 5.07 6.35
CA ALA A 21 -6.76 5.26 4.91
C ALA A 21 -7.25 4.01 4.15
N TYR A 22 -6.83 2.82 4.57
CA TYR A 22 -7.32 1.56 4.01
C TYR A 22 -8.84 1.42 4.14
N PHE A 23 -9.39 1.73 5.31
CA PHE A 23 -10.83 1.64 5.56
C PHE A 23 -11.62 2.66 4.73
N LEU A 24 -11.12 3.89 4.61
CA LEU A 24 -11.71 4.94 3.77
C LEU A 24 -11.69 4.55 2.29
N ILE A 25 -10.57 4.06 1.76
CA ILE A 25 -10.49 3.60 0.38
C ILE A 25 -11.48 2.46 0.15
N ARG A 26 -11.59 1.52 1.09
CA ARG A 26 -12.55 0.41 1.00
C ARG A 26 -14.00 0.89 1.04
N LEU A 27 -14.34 1.85 1.90
CA LEU A 27 -15.68 2.45 1.99
C LEU A 27 -16.03 3.24 0.73
N ILE A 28 -15.14 4.10 0.27
CA ILE A 28 -15.32 4.90 -0.96
C ILE A 28 -15.43 3.98 -2.16
N SER A 29 -14.57 2.97 -2.28
CA SER A 29 -14.65 1.96 -3.34
C SER A 29 -16.00 1.25 -3.37
N ARG A 30 -16.49 0.81 -2.21
CA ARG A 30 -17.79 0.12 -2.10
C ARG A 30 -18.96 1.04 -2.49
N LYS A 31 -18.88 2.32 -2.12
CA LYS A 31 -19.93 3.31 -2.35
C LYS A 31 -19.91 3.90 -3.77
N ALA A 32 -18.73 4.13 -4.33
CA ALA A 32 -18.54 4.81 -5.61
C ALA A 32 -18.50 3.84 -6.80
N PHE A 33 -17.87 2.66 -6.66
CA PHE A 33 -17.65 1.77 -7.81
C PHE A 33 -18.62 0.58 -7.88
N LYS A 34 -19.49 0.38 -6.87
CA LYS A 34 -20.43 -0.78 -6.77
C LYS A 34 -19.77 -2.15 -7.03
N ARG A 35 -18.44 -2.23 -6.96
CA ARG A 35 -17.62 -3.40 -7.23
C ARG A 35 -16.79 -3.64 -5.99
N THR A 36 -16.78 -4.87 -5.51
CA THR A 36 -15.90 -5.27 -4.41
C THR A 36 -14.46 -5.23 -4.93
N LEU A 37 -13.74 -4.14 -4.65
CA LEU A 37 -12.31 -4.10 -4.91
C LEU A 37 -11.64 -5.24 -4.15
N THR A 38 -10.84 -6.01 -4.88
CA THR A 38 -10.01 -7.05 -4.30
C THR A 38 -8.99 -6.43 -3.35
N LYS A 39 -8.49 -7.22 -2.39
CA LYS A 39 -7.46 -6.75 -1.44
C LYS A 39 -6.25 -6.15 -2.19
N TYR A 40 -5.92 -6.73 -3.33
CA TYR A 40 -4.85 -6.27 -4.22
C TYR A 40 -5.09 -4.86 -4.75
N GLU A 41 -6.26 -4.61 -5.38
CA GLU A 41 -6.60 -3.28 -5.93
C GLU A 41 -6.64 -2.20 -4.85
N THR A 42 -7.09 -2.55 -3.65
CA THR A 42 -7.11 -1.61 -2.51
C THR A 42 -5.70 -1.23 -2.08
N ILE A 43 -4.77 -2.20 -2.02
CA ILE A 43 -3.36 -1.95 -1.68
C ILE A 43 -2.69 -1.13 -2.78
N GLU A 44 -2.98 -1.42 -4.05
CA GLU A 44 -2.42 -0.67 -5.18
C GLU A 44 -2.83 0.81 -5.13
N ILE A 45 -4.11 1.11 -4.89
CA ILE A 45 -4.58 2.49 -4.70
C ILE A 45 -3.91 3.17 -3.50
N LEU A 46 -3.72 2.44 -2.40
CA LEU A 46 -3.04 2.96 -1.21
C LEU A 46 -1.58 3.33 -1.51
N VAL A 47 -0.86 2.48 -2.26
CA VAL A 47 0.53 2.72 -2.67
C VAL A 47 0.63 3.91 -3.63
N TRP A 48 -0.28 4.03 -4.60
CA TRP A 48 -0.35 5.19 -5.49
C TRP A 48 -0.64 6.49 -4.73
N ALA A 49 -1.60 6.46 -3.80
CA ALA A 49 -1.90 7.61 -2.96
C ALA A 49 -0.69 8.02 -2.08
N ALA A 50 0.02 7.04 -1.52
CA ALA A 50 1.24 7.28 -0.77
C ALA A 50 2.36 7.89 -1.65
N MET A 51 2.56 7.38 -2.87
CA MET A 51 3.54 7.96 -3.80
C MET A 51 3.23 9.41 -4.15
N VAL A 52 1.96 9.75 -4.43
CA VAL A 52 1.53 11.13 -4.68
C VAL A 52 1.78 12.00 -3.44
N PHE A 53 1.42 11.51 -2.25
CA PHE A 53 1.68 12.23 -1.01
C PHE A 53 3.17 12.52 -0.81
N PHE A 54 4.04 11.52 -0.97
CA PHE A 54 5.48 11.72 -0.84
C PHE A 54 6.04 12.67 -1.90
N ALA A 55 5.55 12.64 -3.14
CA ALA A 55 5.95 13.59 -4.18
C ALA A 55 5.60 15.04 -3.78
N ILE A 56 4.41 15.28 -3.23
CA ILE A 56 3.98 16.61 -2.77
C ILE A 56 4.88 17.09 -1.61
N VAL A 57 5.14 16.23 -0.62
CA VAL A 57 5.97 16.60 0.53
C VAL A 57 7.43 16.82 0.12
N MET A 58 7.94 16.03 -0.83
CA MET A 58 9.27 16.19 -1.38
C MET A 58 9.44 17.55 -2.09
N ILE A 59 8.44 17.97 -2.88
CA ILE A 59 8.44 19.28 -3.53
C ILE A 59 8.37 20.39 -2.47
N LYS A 60 7.46 20.27 -1.49
CA LYS A 60 7.27 21.28 -0.45
C LYS A 60 8.51 21.48 0.42
N ASN A 61 9.14 20.39 0.86
CA ASN A 61 10.29 20.44 1.75
C ASN A 61 11.63 20.51 1.01
N GLN A 62 11.62 20.46 -0.33
CA GLN A 62 12.78 20.43 -1.22
C GLN A 62 13.85 19.42 -0.77
N SER A 63 13.43 18.33 -0.11
CA SER A 63 14.31 17.42 0.59
C SER A 63 14.41 16.08 -0.13
N TRP A 64 15.65 15.72 -0.46
CA TRP A 64 15.95 14.48 -1.18
C TRP A 64 15.88 13.24 -0.27
N ASN A 65 15.85 13.43 1.06
CA ASN A 65 15.68 12.34 2.03
C ASN A 65 14.38 11.56 1.87
N MET A 66 13.38 12.10 1.16
CA MET A 66 12.14 11.38 0.85
C MET A 66 12.26 10.43 -0.36
N LEU A 67 13.39 10.40 -1.07
CA LEU A 67 13.62 9.40 -2.13
C LEU A 67 13.58 7.98 -1.59
N LEU A 68 14.16 7.76 -0.41
CA LEU A 68 14.31 6.43 0.17
C LEU A 68 12.94 5.75 0.42
N PRO A 69 11.97 6.38 1.11
CA PRO A 69 10.63 5.82 1.25
C PRO A 69 9.89 5.65 -0.09
N VAL A 70 10.10 6.54 -1.07
CA VAL A 70 9.51 6.42 -2.42
C VAL A 70 10.05 5.19 -3.17
N VAL A 71 11.36 4.96 -3.13
CA VAL A 71 11.98 3.78 -3.75
C VAL A 71 11.50 2.49 -3.09
N LEU A 72 11.36 2.48 -1.76
CA LEU A 72 10.82 1.35 -1.00
C LEU A 72 9.38 1.02 -1.42
N LEU A 73 8.54 2.04 -1.61
CA LEU A 73 7.19 1.87 -2.14
C LEU A 73 7.18 1.31 -3.56
N MET A 74 8.06 1.79 -4.44
CA MET A 74 8.20 1.24 -5.80
C MET A 74 8.59 -0.24 -5.79
N VAL A 75 9.57 -0.64 -4.97
CA VAL A 75 9.97 -2.04 -4.81
C VAL A 75 8.80 -2.90 -4.30
N SER A 76 8.05 -2.38 -3.32
CA SER A 76 6.85 -3.06 -2.81
C SER A 76 5.81 -3.29 -3.92
N MET A 77 5.59 -2.30 -4.79
CA MET A 77 4.68 -2.40 -5.93
C MET A 77 5.13 -3.46 -6.96
N ILE A 78 6.43 -3.51 -7.26
CA ILE A 78 7.01 -4.51 -8.16
C ILE A 78 6.83 -5.92 -7.58
N ASN A 79 7.07 -6.09 -6.28
CA ASN A 79 6.89 -7.36 -5.59
C ASN A 79 5.41 -7.77 -5.53
N LEU A 80 4.49 -6.81 -5.36
CA LEU A 80 3.06 -7.04 -5.38
C LEU A 80 2.61 -7.54 -6.76
N HIS A 81 3.06 -6.91 -7.86
CA HIS A 81 2.79 -7.37 -9.22
C HIS A 81 3.34 -8.78 -9.49
N ARG A 82 4.59 -9.05 -9.06
CA ARG A 82 5.19 -10.39 -9.21
C ARG A 82 4.42 -11.45 -8.43
N SER A 83 4.02 -11.15 -7.19
CA SER A 83 3.26 -12.07 -6.34
C SER A 83 1.90 -12.39 -6.96
N ASN A 84 1.19 -11.38 -7.47
CA ASN A 84 -0.12 -11.55 -8.08
C ASN A 84 -0.05 -12.31 -9.41
N ARG A 85 1.03 -12.14 -10.19
CA ARG A 85 1.29 -12.98 -11.37
C ARG A 85 1.49 -14.44 -10.98
N LYS A 86 2.32 -14.71 -9.98
CA LYS A 86 2.57 -16.07 -9.48
C LYS A 86 1.31 -16.73 -8.92
N TYR A 87 0.46 -15.97 -8.24
CA TYR A 87 -0.81 -16.46 -7.69
C TYR A 87 -1.80 -16.83 -8.81
N ARG A 88 -1.85 -16.05 -9.90
CA ARG A 88 -2.63 -16.39 -11.10
C ARG A 88 -2.10 -17.61 -11.83
N GLU A 89 -0.79 -17.82 -11.83
CA GLU A 89 -0.15 -19.00 -12.41
C GLU A 89 -0.49 -20.26 -11.61
N MET A 90 -0.35 -20.25 -10.27
CA MET A 90 -0.75 -21.37 -9.40
C MET A 90 -2.24 -21.69 -9.47
N SER A 91 -3.11 -20.66 -9.50
CA SER A 91 -4.56 -20.87 -9.64
C SER A 91 -4.93 -21.54 -10.97
N LYS A 92 -4.19 -21.26 -12.05
CA LYS A 92 -4.40 -21.91 -13.35
C LYS A 92 -3.86 -23.34 -13.38
N GLU A 93 -2.79 -23.62 -12.65
CA GLU A 93 -2.24 -24.98 -12.49
C GLU A 93 -3.20 -25.86 -11.70
N MET A 94 -3.69 -25.40 -10.54
CA MET A 94 -4.70 -26.13 -9.75
C MET A 94 -5.99 -26.43 -10.54
N ASN A 95 -6.43 -25.50 -11.39
CA ASN A 95 -7.63 -25.71 -12.22
C ASN A 95 -7.36 -26.63 -13.44
N LYS A 96 -6.10 -26.84 -13.82
CA LYS A 96 -5.70 -27.83 -14.85
C LYS A 96 -5.53 -29.23 -14.27
N GLU A 97 -5.21 -29.34 -12.98
CA GLU A 97 -5.04 -30.62 -12.27
C GLU A 97 -6.38 -31.24 -11.82
N GLY A 98 -7.52 -30.59 -12.11
CA GLY A 98 -8.84 -31.23 -12.05
C GLY A 98 -9.34 -31.53 -10.64
N LEU A 99 -9.45 -30.48 -9.81
CA LEU A 99 -10.31 -30.45 -8.63
C LEU A 99 -11.57 -29.62 -8.90
#